data_AF-A0A3A4W4N3-F1
#
_entry.id   AF-A0A3A4W4N3-F1
#
_cell.length_a   1.000
_cell.length_b   1.000
_cell.length_c   1.000
_cell.angle_alpha   90.00
_cell.angle_beta   90.00
_cell.angle_gamma   90.00
#
_symmetry.space_group_name_H-M   'P 1'
#
loop_
_entity.id
_entity.type
_entity.pdbx_description
1 polymer ?
#
loop_
_entity_poly.entity_id
_entity_poly.type
_entity_poly.pdbx_seq_one_letter_code
_entity_poly.pdbx_strand_id
1 'polypeptide(L)'
;MIREWKDNIMSIFDFLRKHGDVLENSQQKRGLSVREAESISREFGKFLAEKLPVIKDTKLLPHPKEKIMEALNLSIQQVQNQTDPDTLKMLNALESCRQGLTVFAEIDTCDQEAVQYFNQFSNVKAVPEKRKGECLHLITKYLRRSVGAQ
;
A
#
# COMPACT_ATOMS: atom_id res chain seq x y z
N MET A 1 -17.99 -3.97 -7.22
CA MET A 1 -16.74 -3.19 -7.33
C MET A 1 -15.90 -3.15 -6.04
N ILE A 2 -16.19 -2.35 -4.99
CA ILE A 2 -15.30 -2.31 -3.78
C ILE A 2 -15.32 -3.63 -2.98
N ARG A 3 -16.46 -4.35 -2.94
CA ARG A 3 -16.56 -5.65 -2.25
C ARG A 3 -15.78 -6.76 -2.96
N GLU A 4 -15.87 -6.86 -4.28
CA GLU A 4 -15.14 -7.86 -5.08
C GLU A 4 -13.61 -7.70 -5.00
N TRP A 5 -13.13 -6.46 -4.82
CA TRP A 5 -11.70 -6.20 -4.64
C TRP A 5 -11.22 -6.64 -3.24
N LYS A 6 -12.03 -6.42 -2.19
CA LYS A 6 -11.76 -6.90 -0.83
C LYS A 6 -11.71 -8.42 -0.76
N ASP A 7 -12.66 -9.10 -1.38
CA ASP A 7 -12.77 -10.56 -1.34
C ASP A 7 -11.61 -11.23 -2.12
N ASN A 8 -11.20 -10.64 -3.24
CA ASN A 8 -10.03 -11.11 -4.00
C ASN A 8 -8.71 -10.92 -3.25
N ILE A 9 -8.51 -9.77 -2.59
CA ILE A 9 -7.29 -9.49 -1.82
C ILE A 9 -7.16 -10.43 -0.63
N MET A 10 -8.26 -10.68 0.09
CA MET A 10 -8.26 -11.61 1.23
C MET A 10 -7.96 -13.06 0.80
N SER A 11 -8.53 -13.50 -0.33
CA SER A 11 -8.25 -14.82 -0.93
C SER A 11 -6.77 -14.99 -1.33
N ILE A 12 -6.17 -13.95 -1.90
CA ILE A 12 -4.74 -13.92 -2.27
C ILE A 12 -3.83 -14.02 -1.04
N PHE A 13 -4.20 -13.38 0.07
CA PHE A 13 -3.42 -13.48 1.31
C PHE A 13 -3.60 -14.84 2.00
N ASP A 14 -4.74 -15.50 1.85
CA ASP A 14 -4.90 -16.87 2.34
C ASP A 14 -4.09 -17.89 1.52
N PHE A 15 -3.87 -17.62 0.24
CA PHE A 15 -2.95 -18.39 -0.61
C PHE A 15 -1.49 -18.26 -0.14
N LEU A 16 -1.03 -17.04 0.17
CA LEU A 16 0.29 -16.79 0.79
C LEU A 16 0.49 -17.61 2.06
N ARG A 17 -0.53 -17.68 2.93
CA ARG A 17 -0.47 -18.49 4.16
C ARG A 17 -0.23 -19.97 3.86
N LYS A 18 -0.78 -20.49 2.75
CA LYS A 18 -0.71 -21.90 2.37
C LYS A 18 0.63 -22.28 1.71
N HIS A 19 1.31 -21.30 1.10
CA HIS A 19 2.57 -21.51 0.38
C HIS A 19 3.81 -20.94 1.07
N GLY A 20 3.65 -20.07 2.07
CA GLY A 20 4.76 -19.49 2.86
C GLY A 20 5.53 -20.49 3.72
N ASP A 21 4.92 -21.63 4.09
CA ASP A 21 5.57 -22.69 4.87
C ASP A 21 6.57 -23.56 4.04
N VAL A 22 6.65 -23.39 2.72
CA VAL A 22 7.41 -24.30 1.83
C VAL A 22 8.83 -23.79 1.51
N LEU A 23 9.22 -22.57 1.89
CA LEU A 23 10.41 -21.92 1.33
C LEU A 23 11.37 -21.33 2.38
N GLU A 24 11.48 -21.92 3.57
CA GLU A 24 12.65 -21.73 4.43
C GLU A 24 13.82 -22.57 3.92
N ASN A 25 14.51 -22.10 2.87
CA ASN A 25 15.92 -22.40 2.66
C ASN A 25 16.49 -21.54 1.53
N SER A 26 17.10 -20.40 1.89
CA SER A 26 18.47 -20.03 1.49
C SER A 26 18.71 -18.52 1.64
N GLN A 27 19.77 -18.18 2.38
CA GLN A 27 20.44 -16.88 2.44
C GLN A 27 19.72 -15.71 3.11
N GLN A 28 19.59 -15.80 4.45
CA GLN A 28 19.40 -14.62 5.29
C GLN A 28 20.70 -13.81 5.38
N LYS A 29 20.83 -12.79 4.52
CA LYS A 29 21.75 -11.66 4.71
C LYS A 29 20.91 -10.41 5.01
N ARG A 30 20.93 -9.94 6.26
CA ARG A 30 20.47 -8.59 6.71
C ARG A 30 19.31 -7.97 5.92
N GLY A 31 18.20 -8.68 5.80
CA GLY A 31 17.00 -8.24 5.09
C GLY A 31 15.76 -8.86 5.71
N LEU A 32 14.59 -8.38 5.26
CA LEU A 32 13.29 -8.92 5.64
C LEU A 32 13.21 -10.44 5.37
N SER A 33 12.75 -11.22 6.37
CA SER A 33 12.45 -12.63 6.14
C SER A 33 11.22 -12.78 5.23
N VAL A 34 11.08 -13.92 4.54
CA VAL A 34 9.91 -14.22 3.68
C VAL A 34 8.60 -14.03 4.44
N ARG A 35 8.51 -14.65 5.62
CA ARG A 35 7.31 -14.59 6.46
C ARG A 35 7.00 -13.17 6.93
N GLU A 36 8.03 -12.37 7.23
CA GLU A 36 7.85 -10.97 7.62
C GLU A 36 7.40 -10.12 6.42
N ALA A 37 7.99 -10.33 5.23
CA ALA A 37 7.58 -9.67 4.00
C ALA A 37 6.11 -9.96 3.66
N GLU A 38 5.68 -11.22 3.78
CA GLU A 38 4.27 -11.60 3.59
C GLU A 38 3.35 -10.91 4.60
N SER A 39 3.76 -10.82 5.87
CA SER A 39 2.97 -10.15 6.91
C SER A 39 2.80 -8.66 6.61
N ILE A 40 3.88 -7.97 6.27
CA ILE A 40 3.87 -6.53 5.96
C ILE A 40 3.06 -6.24 4.70
N SER A 41 3.27 -7.03 3.63
CA SER A 41 2.49 -6.93 2.39
C SER A 41 0.99 -7.13 2.65
N ARG A 42 0.62 -8.06 3.54
CA ARG A 42 -0.76 -8.31 3.97
C ARG A 42 -1.37 -7.16 4.73
N GLU A 43 -0.66 -6.64 5.73
CA GLU A 43 -1.13 -5.50 6.52
C GLU A 43 -1.33 -4.26 5.65
N PHE A 44 -0.41 -4.01 4.72
CA PHE A 44 -0.55 -2.90 3.79
C PHE A 44 -1.72 -3.11 2.80
N GLY A 45 -1.89 -4.32 2.26
CA GLY A 45 -3.04 -4.64 1.41
C GLY A 45 -4.38 -4.44 2.12
N LYS A 46 -4.47 -4.85 3.40
CA LYS A 46 -5.65 -4.58 4.25
C LYS A 46 -5.87 -3.09 4.47
N PHE A 47 -4.81 -2.34 4.77
CA PHE A 47 -4.86 -0.89 4.92
C PHE A 47 -5.44 -0.20 3.68
N LEU A 48 -4.97 -0.56 2.48
CA LEU A 48 -5.50 -0.03 1.22
C LEU A 48 -6.98 -0.37 1.00
N ALA A 49 -7.41 -1.57 1.43
CA ALA A 49 -8.78 -2.03 1.27
C ALA A 49 -9.76 -1.39 2.26
N GLU A 50 -9.33 -1.12 3.49
CA GLU A 50 -10.19 -0.64 4.57
C GLU A 50 -10.24 0.88 4.68
N LYS A 51 -9.10 1.55 4.49
CA LYS A 51 -8.98 2.98 4.80
C LYS A 51 -7.97 3.65 3.88
N LEU A 52 -8.47 4.19 2.77
CA LEU A 52 -7.65 5.06 1.93
C LEU A 52 -7.77 6.51 2.44
N PRO A 53 -6.70 7.12 2.99
CA PRO A 53 -6.75 8.51 3.43
C PRO A 53 -7.03 9.43 2.24
N VAL A 54 -7.63 10.60 2.44
CA VAL A 54 -7.90 11.57 1.36
C VAL A 54 -6.58 12.06 0.75
N ILE A 55 -5.62 12.46 1.61
CA ILE A 55 -4.26 12.86 1.27
C ILE A 55 -3.30 11.79 1.79
N LYS A 56 -2.40 11.32 0.92
CA LYS A 56 -1.60 10.10 1.12
C LYS A 56 -0.32 10.43 1.88
N ASP A 57 -0.47 10.55 3.20
CA ASP A 57 0.63 10.80 4.13
C ASP A 57 1.32 9.48 4.52
N THR A 58 2.65 9.43 4.36
CA THR A 58 3.50 8.30 4.81
C THR A 58 3.34 7.97 6.28
N LYS A 59 3.05 8.95 7.15
CA LYS A 59 2.82 8.72 8.59
C LYS A 59 1.57 7.88 8.88
N LEU A 60 0.68 7.72 7.92
CA LEU A 60 -0.54 6.91 8.06
C LEU A 60 -0.35 5.45 7.62
N LEU A 61 0.81 5.12 7.06
CA LEU A 61 1.13 3.75 6.66
C LEU A 61 1.31 2.86 7.91
N PRO A 62 0.96 1.57 7.82
CA PRO A 62 1.13 0.63 8.93
C PRO A 62 2.60 0.34 9.28
N HIS A 63 3.50 0.56 8.31
CA HIS A 63 4.96 0.41 8.43
C HIS A 63 5.66 1.54 7.67
N PRO A 64 6.97 1.80 7.91
CA PRO A 64 7.75 2.72 7.09
C PRO A 64 7.66 2.37 5.61
N LYS A 65 7.58 3.40 4.74
CA LYS A 65 7.35 3.23 3.29
C LYS A 65 8.40 2.31 2.66
N GLU A 66 9.66 2.46 3.05
CA GLU A 66 10.79 1.68 2.56
C GLU A 66 10.64 0.20 2.93
N LYS A 67 10.18 -0.07 4.15
CA LYS A 67 9.96 -1.43 4.65
C LYS A 67 8.82 -2.13 3.92
N ILE A 68 7.73 -1.41 3.61
CA ILE A 68 6.62 -1.93 2.79
C ILE A 68 7.11 -2.19 1.36
N MET A 69 7.91 -1.29 0.79
CA MET A 69 8.46 -1.47 -0.56
C MET A 69 9.36 -2.70 -0.64
N GLU A 70 10.26 -2.91 0.32
CA GLU A 70 11.12 -4.09 0.40
C GLU A 70 10.28 -5.38 0.51
N ALA A 71 9.28 -5.39 1.40
CA ALA A 71 8.37 -6.52 1.56
C ALA A 71 7.61 -6.86 0.26
N LEU A 72 7.05 -5.85 -0.42
CA LEU A 72 6.34 -6.05 -1.68
C LEU A 72 7.27 -6.59 -2.78
N ASN A 73 8.48 -6.04 -2.90
CA ASN A 73 9.44 -6.50 -3.90
C ASN A 73 9.86 -7.96 -3.66
N LEU A 74 10.10 -8.35 -2.40
CA LEU A 74 10.40 -9.74 -2.04
C LEU A 74 9.21 -10.66 -2.37
N SER A 75 7.98 -10.28 -1.99
CA SER A 75 6.79 -11.06 -2.31
C SER A 75 6.58 -11.20 -3.82
N ILE A 76 6.83 -10.16 -4.62
CA ILE A 76 6.76 -10.20 -6.09
C ILE A 76 7.80 -11.16 -6.66
N GLN A 77 9.05 -11.07 -6.20
CA GLN A 77 10.14 -11.94 -6.69
C GLN A 77 9.87 -13.42 -6.47
N GLN A 78 9.14 -13.79 -5.41
CA GLN A 78 8.78 -15.18 -5.10
C GLN A 78 7.75 -15.77 -6.05
N VAL A 79 6.87 -14.92 -6.60
CA VAL A 79 5.74 -15.36 -7.41
C VAL A 79 5.88 -15.04 -8.88
N GLN A 80 6.79 -14.15 -9.28
CA GLN A 80 6.94 -13.67 -10.67
C GLN A 80 7.23 -14.78 -11.70
N ASN A 81 7.84 -15.89 -11.28
CA ASN A 81 8.20 -17.01 -12.16
C ASN A 81 7.12 -18.11 -12.21
N GLN A 82 6.04 -17.95 -11.45
CA GLN A 82 4.93 -18.91 -11.41
C GLN A 82 3.88 -18.52 -12.44
N THR A 83 3.37 -19.51 -13.17
CA THR A 83 2.48 -19.30 -14.33
C THR A 83 1.04 -19.72 -14.07
N ASP A 84 0.72 -20.20 -12.87
CA ASP A 84 -0.64 -20.60 -12.55
C ASP A 84 -1.56 -19.36 -12.42
N PRO A 85 -2.85 -19.47 -12.80
CA PRO A 85 -3.76 -18.32 -12.85
C PRO A 85 -3.96 -17.60 -11.53
N ASP A 86 -3.89 -18.30 -10.40
CA ASP A 86 -4.13 -17.70 -9.08
C ASP A 86 -2.90 -16.93 -8.60
N THR A 87 -1.70 -17.45 -8.88
CA THR A 87 -0.46 -16.71 -8.64
C THR A 87 -0.32 -15.49 -9.53
N LEU A 88 -0.79 -15.53 -10.78
CA LEU A 88 -0.84 -14.33 -11.64
C LEU A 88 -1.79 -13.25 -11.10
N LYS A 89 -2.95 -13.62 -10.54
CA LYS A 89 -3.84 -12.65 -9.86
C LYS A 89 -3.14 -12.04 -8.65
N MET A 90 -2.43 -12.85 -7.89
CA MET A 90 -1.66 -12.40 -6.74
C MET A 90 -0.53 -11.44 -7.12
N LEU A 91 0.25 -11.76 -8.16
CA LEU A 91 1.28 -10.88 -8.69
C LEU A 91 0.68 -9.52 -9.09
N ASN A 92 -0.45 -9.51 -9.79
CA ASN A 92 -1.14 -8.28 -10.15
C ASN A 92 -1.61 -7.48 -8.93
N ALA A 93 -2.07 -8.15 -7.87
CA ALA A 93 -2.46 -7.48 -6.63
C ALA A 93 -1.26 -6.88 -5.88
N LEU A 94 -0.13 -7.60 -5.84
CA LEU A 94 1.11 -7.10 -5.24
C LEU A 94 1.67 -5.91 -6.02
N GLU A 95 1.66 -5.97 -7.35
CA GLU A 95 2.04 -4.86 -8.22
C GLU A 95 1.12 -3.65 -8.04
N SER A 96 -0.19 -3.88 -7.91
CA SER A 96 -1.16 -2.82 -7.60
C SER A 96 -0.91 -2.19 -6.24
N CYS A 97 -0.55 -2.98 -5.23
CA CYS A 97 -0.14 -2.47 -3.92
C CYS A 97 1.14 -1.65 -4.04
N ARG A 98 2.14 -2.13 -4.78
CA ARG A 98 3.41 -1.43 -5.02
C ARG A 98 3.18 -0.07 -5.66
N GLN A 99 2.33 0.00 -6.69
CA GLN A 99 1.89 1.25 -7.30
C GLN A 99 1.10 2.14 -6.31
N GLY A 100 0.22 1.54 -5.51
CA GLY A 100 -0.53 2.26 -4.47
C GLY A 100 0.36 2.87 -3.39
N LEU A 101 1.52 2.26 -3.09
CA LEU A 101 2.50 2.79 -2.14
C LEU A 101 3.24 4.01 -2.71
N THR A 102 3.49 4.06 -4.03
CA THR A 102 4.30 5.14 -4.61
C THR A 102 3.69 6.50 -4.35
N VAL A 103 2.35 6.60 -4.34
CA VAL A 103 1.63 7.88 -4.18
C VAL A 103 1.64 8.45 -2.76
N PHE A 104 2.20 7.75 -1.78
CA PHE A 104 2.38 8.27 -0.42
C PHE A 104 3.60 9.19 -0.33
N ALA A 105 3.44 10.35 0.31
CA ALA A 105 4.50 11.35 0.46
C ALA A 105 4.69 11.76 1.93
N GLU A 106 5.86 12.29 2.24
CA GLU A 106 6.09 13.04 3.47
C GLU A 106 5.42 14.41 3.38
N ILE A 107 4.63 14.72 4.41
CA ILE A 107 3.86 15.95 4.54
C ILE A 107 4.68 17.04 5.24
N ASP A 108 4.76 18.21 4.62
CA ASP A 108 5.42 19.38 5.19
C ASP A 108 4.80 19.76 6.53
N THR A 109 5.62 20.19 7.48
CA THR A 109 5.16 20.59 8.82
C THR A 109 4.05 21.64 8.79
N CYS A 110 4.08 22.58 7.84
CA CYS A 110 3.05 23.61 7.71
C CYS A 110 1.68 23.10 7.24
N ASP A 111 1.64 21.91 6.61
CA ASP A 111 0.41 21.34 6.06
C ASP A 111 -0.17 20.22 6.95
N GLN A 112 0.54 19.80 8.00
CA GLN A 112 0.17 18.63 8.82
C GLN A 112 -1.22 18.77 9.44
N GLU A 113 -1.56 19.95 9.97
CA GLU A 113 -2.88 20.20 10.57
C GLU A 113 -4.00 20.09 9.52
N ALA A 114 -3.80 20.69 8.34
CA ALA A 114 -4.76 20.63 7.24
C ALA A 114 -4.94 19.20 6.72
N VAL A 115 -3.83 18.46 6.56
CA VAL A 115 -3.86 17.06 6.14
C VAL A 115 -4.57 16.18 7.17
N GLN A 116 -4.30 16.37 8.47
CA GLN A 116 -4.98 15.66 9.54
C GLN A 116 -6.49 15.93 9.51
N TYR A 117 -6.90 17.18 9.33
CA TYR A 117 -8.30 17.56 9.17
C TYR A 117 -8.95 16.86 7.97
N PHE A 118 -8.33 16.92 6.78
CA PHE A 118 -8.92 16.35 5.57
C PHE A 118 -8.97 14.81 5.59
N ASN A 119 -8.06 14.16 6.31
CA ASN A 119 -8.04 12.69 6.47
C ASN A 119 -9.06 12.15 7.49
N GLN A 120 -9.86 13.01 8.13
CA GLN A 120 -11.04 12.61 8.90
C GLN A 120 -12.24 12.26 8.00
N PHE A 121 -12.27 12.78 6.77
CA PHE A 121 -13.33 12.51 5.82
C PHE A 121 -13.12 11.18 5.11
N SER A 122 -14.21 10.51 4.77
CA SER A 122 -14.15 9.21 4.08
C SER A 122 -13.65 9.30 2.64
N ASN A 123 -13.82 10.45 1.97
CA ASN A 123 -13.34 10.74 0.63
C ASN A 123 -13.43 12.24 0.33
N VAL A 124 -12.85 12.67 -0.80
CA VAL A 124 -12.85 14.08 -1.26
C VAL A 124 -14.26 14.66 -1.42
N LYS A 125 -15.27 13.86 -1.78
CA LYS A 125 -16.65 14.34 -1.95
C LYS A 125 -17.32 14.69 -0.61
N ALA A 126 -16.83 14.14 0.49
CA ALA A 126 -17.32 14.43 1.84
C ALA A 126 -16.68 15.70 2.44
N VAL A 127 -15.68 16.29 1.79
CA VAL A 127 -15.03 17.53 2.25
C VAL A 127 -15.97 18.72 2.03
N PRO A 128 -16.12 19.63 3.03
CA PRO A 128 -16.95 20.82 2.88
C PRO A 128 -16.53 21.68 1.69
N GLU A 129 -17.51 22.16 0.91
CA GLU A 129 -17.26 22.89 -0.35
C GLU A 129 -16.33 24.09 -0.16
N LYS A 130 -16.47 24.81 0.96
CA LYS A 130 -15.62 25.97 1.33
C LYS A 130 -14.12 25.65 1.43
N ARG A 131 -13.75 24.39 1.72
CA ARG A 131 -12.35 23.95 1.86
C ARG A 131 -11.90 22.96 0.79
N LYS A 132 -12.76 22.69 -0.20
CA LYS A 132 -12.49 21.69 -1.24
C LYS A 132 -11.34 22.11 -2.15
N GLY A 133 -11.23 23.41 -2.45
CA GLY A 133 -10.09 23.95 -3.22
C GLY A 133 -8.75 23.72 -2.53
N GLU A 134 -8.68 23.96 -1.22
CA GLU A 134 -7.50 23.69 -0.40
C GLU A 134 -7.16 22.19 -0.36
N CYS A 135 -8.16 21.33 -0.15
CA CYS A 135 -7.97 19.88 -0.18
C CYS A 135 -7.40 19.40 -1.52
N LEU A 136 -7.98 19.84 -2.63
CA LEU A 136 -7.52 19.48 -3.98
C LEU A 136 -6.11 20.01 -4.26
N HIS A 137 -5.78 21.20 -3.75
CA HIS A 137 -4.43 21.76 -3.84
C HIS A 137 -3.42 20.84 -3.13
N LEU A 138 -3.69 20.45 -1.88
CA LEU A 138 -2.80 19.56 -1.12
C LEU A 138 -2.68 18.16 -1.74
N ILE A 139 -3.80 17.58 -2.23
CA ILE A 139 -3.75 16.31 -2.98
C ILE A 139 -2.79 16.43 -4.16
N THR A 140 -2.91 17.51 -4.94
CA THR A 140 -2.07 17.72 -6.12
C THR A 140 -0.61 17.94 -5.74
N LYS A 141 -0.35 18.76 -4.71
CA LYS A 141 1.00 19.04 -4.19
C LYS A 141 1.72 17.74 -3.82
N TYR A 142 1.08 16.89 -3.01
CA TYR A 142 1.70 15.67 -2.50
C TYR A 142 1.71 14.52 -3.50
N LEU A 143 0.76 14.47 -4.43
CA LEU A 143 0.83 13.54 -5.56
C LEU A 143 2.00 13.86 -6.51
N ARG A 144 2.28 15.14 -6.77
CA ARG A 144 3.45 15.53 -7.59
C ARG A 144 4.75 15.18 -6.90
N ARG A 145 4.84 15.41 -5.58
CA ARG A 145 6.03 15.07 -4.79
C ARG A 145 6.29 13.57 -4.78
N SER A 146 5.26 12.75 -4.66
CA SER A 146 5.40 11.30 -4.61
C SER A 146 5.86 10.68 -5.92
N VAL A 147 5.52 11.29 -7.07
CA VAL A 147 6.01 10.91 -8.40
C VAL A 147 7.39 11.50 -8.71
N GLY A 148 7.68 12.71 -8.24
CA GLY A 148 8.96 13.40 -8.48
C GLY A 148 10.12 13.00 -7.56
N ALA A 149 9.92 12.08 -6.62
CA ALA A 149 10.94 11.54 -5.72
C ALA A 149 11.57 10.22 -6.23
N GLN A 150 11.39 9.91 -7.52
CA GLN A 150 12.01 8.76 -8.20
C GLN A 150 13.33 9.15 -8.87
#